data_AF-A0A151BXS5-F1
#
_entry.id   AF-A0A151BXS5-F1
#
_cell.length_a   1.000
_cell.length_b   1.000
_cell.length_c   1.000
_cell.angle_alpha   90.00
_cell.angle_beta   90.00
_cell.angle_gamma   90.00
#
_symmetry.space_group_name_H-M   'P 1'
#
loop_
_entity.id
_entity.type
_entity.pdbx_description
1 polymer ?
#
loop_
_entity_poly.entity_id
_entity_poly.type
_entity_poly.pdbx_seq_one_letter_code
_entity_poly.pdbx_strand_id
1 'polypeptide(L)'
;MAGWWRPQPHGFKDVYAPADDDPSITRFEPRANKHLTERGMPGQFGPYVPLTSMRSRAPKAHRSAYRTEPLWSGMWNGPATAAWAQRREITRLIQDGRMHRTTVDPALLKPPQPHSLFSPSAPNGLLRARMVAATMMWRTLTTEQLAAFTGDPDATGHRGDYLPKRVKNLIAADLLQYGVLARLLDPVPALVRRTDMPRWDSQSRYLSFGDWLSVTAGRRVADGGARFERHAVMLNELSLRAAEFTDLQAVLGESLCKVGEFMPVESTRTADALWVRRDGFQIAIEMTTGLNANVDEKVDAWAKALAADPTRGTAVVFVCARQNTAKDRIVPRVQSAIARAATASMDRMTAKVAQRMFYVDWSDWFPRGGLVSSRFPSLPVFALNKHVTSPTDSDLWRTLRIGDPTATPWAPATKEHAEQVAHQMLAFNQLWGQPYWMRDHLLAAELNRRLDLWTIRKAAGLTQPVSMPFARPDRYGDGQAVVPPEIAYARWHPGPVDVQKVESRRRRTAG
;
A
#
# COMPACT_ATOMS: atom_id res chain seq x y z
N MET A 1 -26.69 -23.35 -41.67
CA MET A 1 -26.95 -21.90 -41.49
C MET A 1 -25.78 -21.31 -40.71
N ALA A 2 -24.82 -20.74 -41.43
CA ALA A 2 -23.61 -20.15 -40.87
C ALA A 2 -23.77 -18.62 -40.84
N GLY A 3 -23.79 -18.04 -39.63
CA GLY A 3 -23.82 -16.60 -39.41
C GLY A 3 -22.42 -16.10 -39.06
N TRP A 4 -21.78 -15.45 -40.02
CA TRP A 4 -20.48 -14.81 -39.89
C TRP A 4 -20.57 -13.57 -38.98
N TRP A 5 -19.72 -13.49 -37.95
CA TRP A 5 -19.50 -12.26 -37.20
C TRP A 5 -18.31 -11.51 -37.82
N ARG A 6 -18.57 -10.35 -38.43
CA ARG A 6 -17.51 -9.45 -38.93
C ARG A 6 -16.95 -8.66 -37.75
N PRO A 7 -15.62 -8.60 -37.55
CA PRO A 7 -15.03 -7.65 -36.62
C PRO A 7 -15.17 -6.24 -37.22
N GLN A 8 -15.85 -5.34 -36.52
CA GLN A 8 -15.80 -3.91 -36.81
C GLN A 8 -14.39 -3.40 -36.45
N PRO A 9 -13.71 -2.67 -37.34
CA PRO A 9 -12.46 -2.01 -37.01
C PRO A 9 -12.78 -0.77 -36.17
N HIS A 10 -12.85 -0.93 -34.84
CA HIS A 10 -12.80 0.22 -33.96
C HIS A 10 -11.38 0.77 -33.98
N GLY A 11 -11.20 1.89 -34.69
CA GLY A 11 -10.01 2.71 -34.55
C GLY A 11 -9.73 2.96 -33.07
N PHE A 12 -8.48 2.73 -32.67
CA PHE A 12 -8.00 2.91 -31.31
C PHE A 12 -8.34 4.33 -30.83
N LYS A 13 -9.43 4.48 -30.06
CA LYS A 13 -9.62 5.64 -29.21
C LYS A 13 -8.56 5.58 -28.12
N ASP A 14 -7.83 6.68 -27.97
CA ASP A 14 -6.78 6.88 -26.98
C ASP A 14 -7.10 6.20 -25.63
N VAL A 15 -6.35 5.14 -25.29
CA VAL A 15 -6.46 4.35 -24.04
C VAL A 15 -6.20 5.22 -22.79
N TYR A 16 -5.74 6.45 -22.98
CA TYR A 16 -5.59 7.47 -21.96
C TYR A 16 -5.96 8.82 -22.57
N ALA A 17 -7.25 9.11 -22.59
CA ALA A 17 -7.79 10.44 -22.81
C ALA A 17 -8.77 10.69 -21.66
N PRO A 18 -8.40 11.47 -20.63
CA PRO A 18 -9.38 11.98 -19.67
C PRO A 18 -10.52 12.59 -20.47
N ALA A 19 -11.77 12.24 -20.14
CA ALA A 19 -12.97 12.67 -20.87
C ALA A 19 -13.24 14.16 -20.63
N ASP A 20 -12.37 15.04 -21.11
CA ASP A 20 -12.43 16.49 -20.86
C ASP A 20 -13.54 17.21 -21.67
N ASP A 21 -14.20 16.48 -22.58
CA ASP A 21 -15.32 17.00 -23.38
C ASP A 21 -16.68 16.60 -22.79
N ASP A 22 -16.70 15.98 -21.59
CA ASP A 22 -17.93 15.70 -20.88
C ASP A 22 -18.37 16.95 -20.07
N PRO A 23 -19.43 17.66 -20.48
CA PRO A 23 -19.94 18.83 -19.75
C PRO A 23 -20.50 18.49 -18.36
N SER A 24 -20.62 17.20 -18.00
CA SER A 24 -20.99 16.74 -16.66
C SER A 24 -19.81 16.65 -15.68
N ILE A 25 -18.57 16.70 -16.18
CA ILE A 25 -17.41 16.91 -15.32
C ILE A 25 -17.41 18.39 -14.94
N THR A 26 -17.90 18.69 -13.74
CA THR A 26 -17.69 19.99 -13.10
C THR A 26 -16.20 20.29 -13.12
N ARG A 27 -15.77 21.14 -14.07
CA ARG A 27 -14.57 21.94 -13.90
C ARG A 27 -14.80 22.66 -12.58
N PHE A 28 -14.06 22.25 -11.56
CA PHE A 28 -13.89 23.12 -10.42
C PHE A 28 -13.14 24.31 -10.99
N GLU A 29 -13.86 25.36 -11.37
CA GLU A 29 -13.27 26.67 -11.28
C GLU A 29 -12.66 26.73 -9.87
N PRO A 30 -11.38 27.11 -9.72
CA PRO A 30 -10.89 27.53 -8.42
C PRO A 30 -11.77 28.71 -8.03
N ARG A 31 -12.91 28.43 -7.41
CA ARG A 31 -13.81 29.45 -6.90
C ARG A 31 -12.92 30.24 -5.96
N ALA A 32 -12.74 31.52 -6.26
CA ALA A 32 -12.38 32.48 -5.24
C ALA A 32 -13.38 32.27 -4.10
N ASN A 33 -12.95 31.56 -3.05
CA ASN A 33 -13.78 31.09 -1.96
C ASN A 33 -14.36 32.31 -1.22
N LYS A 34 -15.50 32.83 -1.70
CA LYS A 34 -16.19 33.96 -1.08
C LYS A 34 -17.32 33.56 -0.14
N HIS A 35 -17.67 32.28 -0.05
CA HIS A 35 -18.68 31.84 0.92
C HIS A 35 -18.23 30.57 1.66
N LEU A 36 -17.95 30.77 2.95
CA LEU A 36 -17.60 29.80 4.00
C LEU A 36 -16.15 29.28 4.00
N THR A 37 -15.19 30.20 4.06
CA THR A 37 -13.94 29.94 4.78
C THR A 37 -14.25 29.93 6.28
N GLU A 38 -14.30 28.75 6.89
CA GLU A 38 -13.79 28.65 8.26
C GLU A 38 -12.33 29.14 8.17
N ARG A 39 -12.10 30.40 8.59
CA ARG A 39 -10.79 31.06 8.48
C ARG A 39 -9.71 30.13 9.06
N GLY A 40 -8.75 29.70 8.23
CA GLY A 40 -7.51 29.08 8.68
C GLY A 40 -7.35 27.56 8.47
N MET A 41 -8.22 26.86 7.73
CA MET A 41 -7.94 25.46 7.37
C MET A 41 -7.00 25.35 6.15
N PRO A 42 -5.83 24.69 6.29
CA PRO A 42 -4.91 24.45 5.18
C PRO A 42 -5.44 23.28 4.35
N GLY A 43 -6.03 23.55 3.19
CA GLY A 43 -6.36 22.50 2.23
C GLY A 43 -7.36 22.92 1.15
N GLN A 44 -7.19 22.36 -0.05
CA GLN A 44 -7.93 22.76 -1.26
C GLN A 44 -9.08 21.82 -1.64
N PHE A 45 -9.17 20.62 -1.06
CA PHE A 45 -10.20 19.63 -1.41
C PHE A 45 -11.41 19.63 -0.46
N GLY A 46 -11.76 20.78 0.11
CA GLY A 46 -12.98 20.91 0.91
C GLY A 46 -14.27 20.49 0.17
N PRO A 47 -15.37 20.20 0.88
CA PRO A 47 -15.52 20.34 2.33
C PRO A 47 -14.87 19.20 3.13
N TYR A 48 -14.48 19.52 4.36
CA TYR A 48 -13.83 18.62 5.31
C TYR A 48 -14.84 18.13 6.36
N VAL A 49 -14.80 16.84 6.65
CA VAL A 49 -15.71 16.18 7.59
C VAL A 49 -14.94 15.32 8.60
N PRO A 50 -15.49 15.02 9.78
CA PRO A 50 -14.87 14.09 10.71
C PRO A 50 -14.65 12.70 10.09
N LEU A 51 -13.49 12.07 10.34
CA LEU A 51 -13.19 10.70 9.89
C LEU A 51 -14.26 9.69 10.33
N THR A 52 -14.86 9.89 11.51
CA THR A 52 -15.95 9.06 12.04
C THR A 52 -17.21 9.09 11.18
N SER A 53 -17.45 10.19 10.47
CA SER A 53 -18.64 10.41 9.62
C SER A 53 -18.50 9.81 8.21
N MET A 54 -17.28 9.54 7.75
CA MET A 54 -17.05 8.93 6.45
C MET A 54 -17.54 7.49 6.42
N ARG A 55 -18.07 7.05 5.28
CA ARG A 55 -18.36 5.63 5.06
C ARG A 55 -17.05 4.84 5.01
N SER A 56 -16.92 3.84 5.87
CA SER A 56 -15.69 3.06 6.01
C SER A 56 -15.91 1.60 5.67
N ARG A 57 -14.92 1.00 5.00
CA ARG A 57 -14.79 -0.45 4.80
C ARG A 57 -14.12 -1.15 5.98
N ALA A 58 -13.40 -0.41 6.81
CA ALA A 58 -12.70 -0.96 7.98
C ALA A 58 -13.69 -1.19 9.13
N PRO A 59 -13.65 -2.36 9.79
CA PRO A 59 -14.44 -2.57 10.99
C PRO A 59 -14.03 -1.62 12.12
N LYS A 60 -14.99 -1.32 13.01
CA LYS A 60 -14.88 -0.21 13.99
C LYS A 60 -13.56 -0.18 14.75
N ALA A 61 -13.07 -1.32 15.23
CA ALA A 61 -11.85 -1.43 16.02
C ALA A 61 -10.56 -1.04 15.26
N HIS A 62 -10.62 -0.93 13.93
CA HIS A 62 -9.46 -0.67 13.07
C HIS A 62 -9.63 0.57 12.19
N ARG A 63 -10.62 1.42 12.49
CA ARG A 63 -10.84 2.66 11.73
C ARG A 63 -9.75 3.69 12.03
N SER A 64 -9.37 4.44 11.00
CA SER A 64 -8.44 5.58 11.10
C SER A 64 -8.84 6.61 12.14
N ALA A 65 -10.15 6.80 12.35
CA ALA A 65 -10.69 7.72 13.34
C ALA A 65 -10.25 7.43 14.79
N TYR A 66 -9.80 6.21 15.09
CA TYR A 66 -9.39 5.79 16.44
C TYR A 66 -7.88 5.56 16.58
N ARG A 67 -7.11 5.79 15.51
CA ARG A 67 -5.64 5.71 15.55
C ARG A 67 -5.04 7.08 15.81
N THR A 68 -3.84 7.07 16.37
CA THR A 68 -3.00 8.25 16.52
C THR A 68 -2.65 8.80 15.14
N GLU A 69 -3.03 10.04 14.86
CA GLU A 69 -2.72 10.73 13.60
C GLU A 69 -1.23 11.07 13.51
N PRO A 70 -0.43 10.45 12.62
CA PRO A 70 1.02 10.61 12.67
C PRO A 70 1.51 12.03 12.36
N LEU A 71 0.83 12.77 11.46
CA LEU A 71 1.28 14.11 11.09
C LEU A 71 0.92 15.17 12.14
N TRP A 72 -0.31 15.09 12.68
CA TRP A 72 -0.92 16.15 13.50
C TRP A 72 -0.88 15.90 15.01
N SER A 73 -0.64 14.67 15.47
CA SER A 73 -0.54 14.36 16.93
C SER A 73 0.74 14.88 17.60
N GLY A 74 1.64 15.47 16.81
CA GLY A 74 2.96 15.85 17.27
C GLY A 74 3.89 14.66 17.56
N MET A 75 3.52 13.42 17.20
CA MET A 75 4.33 12.20 17.39
C MET A 75 5.82 12.39 17.08
N TRP A 76 6.13 13.29 16.14
CA TRP A 76 7.48 13.61 15.66
C TRP A 76 8.05 14.95 16.17
N ASN A 77 7.51 15.53 17.23
CA ASN A 77 8.01 16.79 17.83
C ASN A 77 9.32 16.61 18.61
N GLY A 78 9.72 15.37 18.90
CA GLY A 78 11.03 15.02 19.46
C GLY A 78 12.02 14.55 18.38
N PRO A 79 13.03 13.75 18.74
CA PRO A 79 13.86 13.07 17.76
C PRO A 79 12.98 12.30 16.75
N ALA A 80 13.34 12.37 15.47
CA ALA A 80 12.63 11.64 14.42
C ALA A 80 12.86 10.12 14.47
N THR A 81 13.59 9.63 15.48
CA THR A 81 14.03 8.25 15.64
C THR A 81 13.50 7.67 16.96
N ALA A 82 13.22 6.36 16.95
CA ALA A 82 12.82 5.63 18.14
C ALA A 82 14.01 4.94 18.81
N ALA A 83 13.92 4.71 20.11
CA ALA A 83 14.81 3.80 20.83
C ALA A 83 14.33 2.37 20.56
N TRP A 84 15.13 1.59 19.84
CA TRP A 84 14.79 0.24 19.42
C TRP A 84 15.37 -0.80 20.37
N ALA A 85 14.63 -1.89 20.58
CA ALA A 85 15.08 -3.05 21.32
C ALA A 85 14.63 -4.36 20.64
N GLN A 86 15.55 -5.32 20.61
CA GLN A 86 15.31 -6.71 20.23
C GLN A 86 15.90 -7.66 21.28
N ARG A 87 15.44 -8.91 21.30
CA ARG A 87 15.85 -9.89 22.31
C ARG A 87 17.36 -10.01 22.45
N ARG A 88 18.10 -10.05 21.34
CA ARG A 88 19.57 -10.19 21.34
C ARG A 88 20.27 -9.05 22.06
N GLU A 89 19.83 -7.82 21.82
CA GLU A 89 20.37 -6.62 22.47
C GLU A 89 20.04 -6.61 23.96
N ILE A 90 18.79 -6.91 24.30
CA ILE A 90 18.36 -7.01 25.70
C ILE A 90 19.15 -8.08 26.44
N THR A 91 19.33 -9.26 25.82
CA THR A 91 20.10 -10.37 26.40
C THR A 91 21.56 -9.96 26.63
N ARG A 92 22.17 -9.26 25.67
CA ARG A 92 23.54 -8.75 25.80
C ARG A 92 23.64 -7.73 26.95
N LEU A 93 22.73 -6.77 27.03
CA LEU A 93 22.73 -5.79 28.13
C LEU A 93 22.60 -6.43 29.51
N ILE A 94 21.84 -7.52 29.63
CA ILE A 94 21.76 -8.31 30.87
C ILE A 94 23.08 -9.03 31.16
N GLN A 95 23.67 -9.68 30.15
CA GLN A 95 24.94 -10.40 30.29
C GLN A 95 26.09 -9.47 30.67
N ASP A 96 26.09 -8.24 30.15
CA ASP A 96 27.09 -7.21 30.43
C ASP A 96 26.86 -6.49 31.77
N GLY A 97 25.81 -6.86 32.54
CA GLY A 97 25.47 -6.21 33.81
C GLY A 97 24.91 -4.79 33.67
N ARG A 98 24.59 -4.34 32.46
CA ARG A 98 24.07 -2.99 32.14
C ARG A 98 22.56 -2.87 32.30
N MET A 99 21.86 -3.99 32.46
CA MET A 99 20.42 -4.07 32.68
C MET A 99 20.10 -5.23 33.62
N HIS A 100 19.27 -5.00 34.63
CA HIS A 100 18.90 -6.05 35.56
C HIS A 100 17.83 -6.96 34.95
N ARG A 101 17.96 -8.29 35.06
CA ARG A 101 17.00 -9.23 34.44
C ARG A 101 15.54 -8.99 34.86
N THR A 102 15.32 -8.53 36.08
CA THR A 102 13.98 -8.26 36.64
C THR A 102 13.30 -7.03 36.06
N THR A 103 14.02 -6.16 35.33
CA THR A 103 13.42 -4.99 34.67
C THR A 103 12.84 -5.30 33.30
N VAL A 104 13.01 -6.54 32.81
CA VAL A 104 12.56 -6.98 31.49
C VAL A 104 11.45 -8.00 31.64
N ASP A 105 10.39 -7.87 30.85
CA ASP A 105 9.35 -8.88 30.75
C ASP A 105 9.96 -10.25 30.33
N PRO A 106 9.81 -11.31 31.14
CA PRO A 106 10.35 -12.64 30.83
C PRO A 106 9.92 -13.19 29.45
N ALA A 107 8.75 -12.79 28.95
CA ALA A 107 8.25 -13.20 27.64
C ALA A 107 9.07 -12.64 26.47
N LEU A 108 9.86 -11.58 26.68
CA LEU A 108 10.80 -11.06 25.68
C LEU A 108 12.11 -11.85 25.62
N LEU A 109 12.46 -12.55 26.71
CA LEU A 109 13.73 -13.27 26.84
C LEU A 109 13.63 -14.74 26.41
N LYS A 110 12.45 -15.36 26.58
CA LYS A 110 12.24 -16.79 26.31
C LYS A 110 11.65 -16.98 24.91
N PRO A 111 12.44 -17.41 23.90
CA PRO A 111 11.90 -17.68 22.58
C PRO A 111 10.82 -18.77 22.65
N PRO A 112 9.67 -18.60 21.98
CA PRO A 112 8.68 -19.68 21.84
C PRO A 112 9.25 -20.81 20.97
N GLN A 113 8.69 -22.00 21.12
CA GLN A 113 9.05 -23.13 20.25
C GLN A 113 8.66 -22.82 18.79
N PRO A 114 9.49 -23.13 17.78
CA PRO A 114 9.20 -22.79 16.38
C PRO A 114 7.85 -23.27 15.87
N HIS A 115 7.44 -24.52 16.18
CA HIS A 115 6.13 -25.04 15.78
C HIS A 115 4.98 -24.23 16.40
N SER A 116 5.19 -23.69 17.60
CA SER A 116 4.20 -22.87 18.28
C SER A 116 4.07 -21.49 17.65
N LEU A 117 4.95 -21.04 16.74
CA LEU A 117 4.90 -19.71 16.11
C LEU A 117 3.85 -19.61 15.01
N PHE A 118 3.87 -20.58 14.09
CA PHE A 118 3.15 -20.49 12.83
C PHE A 118 2.29 -21.71 12.50
N SER A 119 2.36 -22.79 13.29
CA SER A 119 1.52 -23.95 13.03
C SER A 119 0.04 -23.55 12.99
N PRO A 120 -0.75 -24.06 12.02
CA PRO A 120 -2.20 -23.85 11.99
C PRO A 120 -2.91 -24.31 13.28
N SER A 121 -2.35 -25.32 13.95
CA SER A 121 -2.86 -25.83 15.24
C SER A 121 -2.43 -24.99 16.45
N ALA A 122 -1.46 -24.08 16.29
CA ALA A 122 -1.00 -23.25 17.39
C ALA A 122 -2.00 -22.09 17.62
N PRO A 123 -2.37 -21.79 18.87
CA PRO A 123 -3.18 -20.62 19.20
C PRO A 123 -2.54 -19.36 18.61
N ASN A 124 -3.32 -18.58 17.86
CA ASN A 124 -2.87 -17.33 17.21
C ASN A 124 -1.68 -17.50 16.24
N GLY A 125 -1.42 -18.70 15.70
CA GLY A 125 -0.37 -18.92 14.70
C GLY A 125 -0.56 -18.05 13.45
N LEU A 126 -1.79 -18.03 12.93
CA LEU A 126 -2.18 -17.20 11.78
C LEU A 126 -2.01 -15.70 12.04
N LEU A 127 -2.41 -15.20 13.21
CA LEU A 127 -2.25 -13.78 13.55
C LEU A 127 -0.78 -13.37 13.60
N ARG A 128 0.09 -14.22 14.15
CA ARG A 128 1.54 -13.98 14.17
C ARG A 128 2.15 -14.00 12.78
N ALA A 129 1.72 -14.91 11.91
CA ALA A 129 2.16 -14.91 10.52
C ALA A 129 1.75 -13.63 9.79
N ARG A 130 0.52 -13.14 10.02
CA ARG A 130 0.05 -11.85 9.50
C ARG A 130 0.86 -10.66 10.04
N MET A 131 1.26 -10.68 11.31
CA MET A 131 2.11 -9.63 11.88
C MET A 131 3.48 -9.57 11.18
N VAL A 132 4.08 -10.74 10.94
CA VAL A 132 5.34 -10.82 10.18
C VAL A 132 5.13 -10.30 8.75
N ALA A 133 4.08 -10.77 8.06
CA ALA A 133 3.75 -10.31 6.71
C ALA A 133 3.56 -8.78 6.62
N ALA A 134 2.85 -8.18 7.58
CA ALA A 134 2.65 -6.73 7.63
C ALA A 134 3.98 -5.97 7.79
N THR A 135 4.85 -6.40 8.70
CA THR A 135 6.17 -5.74 8.90
C THR A 135 7.16 -6.01 7.76
N MET A 136 7.02 -7.13 7.05
CA MET A 136 7.76 -7.40 5.81
C MET A 136 7.31 -6.49 4.67
N MET A 137 6.01 -6.24 4.56
CA MET A 137 5.43 -5.39 3.52
C MET A 137 5.68 -3.90 3.76
N TRP A 138 5.46 -3.44 5.00
CA TRP A 138 5.37 -2.01 5.35
C TRP A 138 6.51 -1.49 6.22
N ARG A 139 7.52 -2.33 6.47
CA ARG A 139 8.70 -2.03 7.31
C ARG A 139 8.35 -1.71 8.76
N THR A 140 8.04 -0.45 9.06
CA THR A 140 7.83 0.08 10.41
C THR A 140 6.38 0.51 10.60
N LEU A 141 5.72 -0.06 11.60
CA LEU A 141 4.32 0.18 11.91
C LEU A 141 4.19 0.69 13.35
N THR A 142 3.17 1.49 13.64
CA THR A 142 2.68 1.59 15.02
C THR A 142 1.94 0.31 15.42
N THR A 143 1.78 0.03 16.71
CA THR A 143 0.94 -1.09 17.18
C THR A 143 -0.52 -0.97 16.72
N GLU A 144 -1.04 0.24 16.57
CA GLU A 144 -2.36 0.53 16.01
C GLU A 144 -2.46 0.20 14.52
N GLN A 145 -1.43 0.54 13.75
CA GLN A 145 -1.34 0.17 12.33
C GLN A 145 -1.17 -1.35 12.17
N LEU A 146 -0.35 -1.98 13.01
CA LEU A 146 -0.21 -3.44 13.03
C LEU A 146 -1.57 -4.11 13.29
N ALA A 147 -2.36 -3.60 14.25
CA ALA A 147 -3.71 -4.10 14.49
C ALA A 147 -4.58 -4.01 13.24
N ALA A 148 -4.55 -2.86 12.54
CA ALA A 148 -5.32 -2.63 11.32
C ALA A 148 -4.86 -3.51 10.14
N PHE A 149 -3.57 -3.77 9.98
CA PHE A 149 -3.11 -4.72 8.97
C PHE A 149 -3.49 -6.15 9.31
N THR A 150 -3.38 -6.56 10.57
CA THR A 150 -3.50 -7.97 10.95
C THR A 150 -4.93 -8.41 11.23
N GLY A 151 -5.82 -7.47 11.57
CA GLY A 151 -7.18 -7.73 12.06
C GLY A 151 -7.18 -8.17 13.53
N ASP A 152 -6.11 -7.85 14.27
CA ASP A 152 -5.95 -8.18 15.69
C ASP A 152 -6.09 -6.91 16.53
N PRO A 153 -7.29 -6.61 17.07
CA PRO A 153 -7.54 -5.37 17.81
C PRO A 153 -6.69 -5.30 19.08
N ASP A 154 -6.36 -6.44 19.67
CA ASP A 154 -5.52 -6.49 20.85
C ASP A 154 -4.07 -6.09 20.54
N ALA A 155 -3.64 -5.99 19.27
CA ALA A 155 -2.25 -5.67 18.91
C ALA A 155 -1.85 -4.27 19.36
N THR A 156 -2.81 -3.36 19.55
CA THR A 156 -2.58 -1.98 19.98
C THR A 156 -1.93 -1.88 21.35
N GLY A 157 -2.04 -2.93 22.17
CA GLY A 157 -1.72 -2.88 23.59
C GLY A 157 -2.75 -2.03 24.37
N HIS A 158 -2.64 -2.04 25.69
CA HIS A 158 -3.23 -0.97 26.50
C HIS A 158 -2.32 0.26 26.36
N ARG A 159 -2.89 1.48 26.28
CA ARG A 159 -2.12 2.74 26.18
C ARG A 159 -0.94 2.72 27.19
N GLY A 160 0.30 2.69 26.70
CA GLY A 160 1.53 2.53 27.50
C GLY A 160 2.53 1.49 26.94
N ASP A 161 3.58 1.15 27.70
CA ASP A 161 4.69 0.25 27.31
C ASP A 161 4.30 -1.24 27.18
N TYR A 162 3.01 -1.58 27.25
CA TYR A 162 2.56 -2.97 27.30
C TYR A 162 2.36 -3.57 25.91
N LEU A 163 3.37 -4.31 25.43
CA LEU A 163 3.22 -5.14 24.24
C LEU A 163 2.39 -6.41 24.53
N PRO A 164 1.43 -6.78 23.69
CA PRO A 164 0.70 -8.04 23.83
C PRO A 164 1.64 -9.25 23.74
N LYS A 165 1.31 -10.33 24.47
CA LYS A 165 2.12 -11.56 24.53
C LYS A 165 2.52 -12.10 23.15
N ARG A 166 1.65 -12.01 22.15
CA ARG A 166 1.94 -12.48 20.79
C ARG A 166 2.95 -11.61 20.02
N VAL A 167 2.96 -10.30 20.26
CA VAL A 167 4.02 -9.41 19.74
C VAL A 167 5.33 -9.70 20.47
N LYS A 168 5.30 -9.86 21.80
CA LYS A 168 6.46 -10.27 22.61
C LYS A 168 7.05 -11.61 22.13
N ASN A 169 6.21 -12.59 21.81
CA ASN A 169 6.64 -13.88 21.26
C ASN A 169 7.41 -13.73 19.93
N LEU A 170 7.00 -12.81 19.07
CA LEU A 170 7.70 -12.55 17.80
C LEU A 170 9.03 -11.82 18.04
N ILE A 171 9.10 -10.92 19.02
CA ILE A 171 10.35 -10.28 19.43
C ILE A 171 11.30 -11.29 20.05
N ALA A 172 10.80 -12.14 20.94
CA ALA A 172 11.57 -13.22 21.56
C ALA A 172 12.04 -14.26 20.54
N ALA A 173 11.33 -14.40 19.42
CA ALA A 173 11.71 -15.26 18.31
C ALA A 173 12.77 -14.64 17.37
N ASP A 174 13.28 -13.43 17.66
CA ASP A 174 14.13 -12.64 16.76
C ASP A 174 13.47 -12.36 15.40
N LEU A 175 12.14 -12.27 15.33
CA LEU A 175 11.40 -11.93 14.10
C LEU A 175 11.06 -10.45 14.03
N LEU A 176 10.71 -9.85 15.17
CA LEU A 176 10.38 -8.45 15.30
C LEU A 176 11.29 -7.76 16.32
N GLN A 177 11.33 -6.44 16.23
CA GLN A 177 11.88 -5.54 17.24
C GLN A 177 10.82 -4.47 17.53
N TYR A 178 10.88 -3.88 18.72
CA TYR A 178 9.97 -2.81 19.12
C TYR A 178 10.75 -1.53 19.38
N GLY A 179 10.10 -0.40 19.11
CA GLY A 179 10.65 0.93 19.26
C GLY A 179 9.76 1.78 20.14
N VAL A 180 10.37 2.56 21.03
CA VAL A 180 9.67 3.55 21.85
C VAL A 180 10.12 4.94 21.42
N LEU A 181 9.14 5.81 21.14
CA LEU A 181 9.39 7.22 20.87
C LEU A 181 9.46 7.97 22.20
N ALA A 182 10.55 8.67 22.48
CA ALA A 182 10.72 9.42 23.72
C ALA A 182 9.76 10.64 23.74
N ARG A 183 8.81 10.68 24.68
CA ARG A 183 7.93 11.83 24.91
C ARG A 183 7.65 12.03 26.40
N LEU A 184 7.48 13.30 26.78
CA LEU A 184 7.26 13.74 28.16
C LEU A 184 5.77 13.77 28.58
N LEU A 185 4.85 13.99 27.63
CA LEU A 185 3.47 14.41 27.99
C LEU A 185 2.35 13.52 27.44
N ASP A 186 2.54 12.84 26.30
CA ASP A 186 1.48 12.01 25.68
C ASP A 186 1.98 10.60 25.36
N PRO A 187 1.23 9.54 25.74
CA PRO A 187 1.54 8.18 25.33
C PRO A 187 1.30 8.05 23.83
N VAL A 188 2.37 7.74 23.09
CA VAL A 188 2.28 7.36 21.67
C VAL A 188 2.37 5.85 21.54
N PRO A 189 1.72 5.25 20.52
CA PRO A 189 1.82 3.82 20.27
C PRO A 189 3.28 3.39 20.08
N ALA A 190 3.63 2.22 20.60
CA ALA A 190 4.93 1.61 20.30
C ALA A 190 5.07 1.36 18.79
N LEU A 191 6.31 1.42 18.31
CA LEU A 191 6.65 1.03 16.95
C LEU A 191 7.06 -0.43 16.91
N VAL A 192 6.78 -1.09 15.80
CA VAL A 192 7.16 -2.48 15.53
C VAL A 192 7.71 -2.56 14.11
N ARG A 193 8.79 -3.32 13.95
CA ARG A 193 9.34 -3.64 12.63
C ARG A 193 10.02 -4.99 12.67
N ARG A 194 10.29 -5.55 11.50
CA ARG A 194 11.07 -6.79 11.39
C ARG A 194 12.54 -6.61 11.77
N THR A 195 13.18 -7.69 12.16
CA THR A 195 14.64 -7.81 12.28
C THR A 195 15.23 -8.26 10.92
N ASP A 196 16.51 -8.65 10.93
CA ASP A 196 17.17 -9.46 9.90
C ASP A 196 16.60 -10.90 9.83
N MET A 197 15.75 -11.31 10.78
CA MET A 197 15.09 -12.61 10.87
C MET A 197 16.02 -13.81 10.63
N PRO A 198 17.13 -13.92 11.37
CA PRO A 198 18.21 -14.89 11.12
C PRO A 198 17.79 -16.35 11.37
N ARG A 199 16.60 -16.57 11.93
CA ARG A 199 16.01 -17.89 12.17
C ARG A 199 14.81 -18.17 11.27
N TRP A 200 14.53 -17.28 10.32
CA TRP A 200 13.35 -17.33 9.46
C TRP A 200 13.16 -18.71 8.85
N ASP A 201 14.17 -19.28 8.19
CA ASP A 201 14.06 -20.58 7.52
C ASP A 201 13.60 -21.72 8.44
N SER A 202 14.17 -21.77 9.64
CA SER A 202 13.85 -22.79 10.65
C SER A 202 12.45 -22.60 11.25
N GLN A 203 11.99 -21.35 11.35
CA GLN A 203 10.71 -20.99 11.97
C GLN A 203 9.57 -21.09 10.96
N SER A 204 9.77 -20.56 9.76
CA SER A 204 8.76 -20.53 8.72
C SER A 204 8.47 -21.91 8.14
N ARG A 205 9.29 -22.94 8.35
CA ARG A 205 9.02 -24.34 7.90
C ARG A 205 7.68 -24.93 8.36
N TYR A 206 7.04 -24.31 9.35
CA TYR A 206 5.73 -24.69 9.87
C TYR A 206 4.56 -23.97 9.19
N LEU A 207 4.83 -23.06 8.25
CA LEU A 207 3.84 -22.50 7.34
C LEU A 207 3.59 -23.50 6.19
N SER A 208 2.33 -23.60 5.74
CA SER A 208 2.04 -24.20 4.43
C SER A 208 2.72 -23.41 3.31
N PHE A 209 2.76 -23.95 2.10
CA PHE A 209 3.32 -23.21 0.97
C PHE A 209 2.47 -21.97 0.64
N GLY A 210 1.13 -22.11 0.64
CA GLY A 210 0.22 -20.98 0.46
C GLY A 210 0.38 -19.91 1.55
N ASP A 211 0.55 -20.31 2.81
CA ASP A 211 0.77 -19.37 3.92
C ASP A 211 2.13 -18.67 3.81
N TRP A 212 3.18 -19.41 3.41
CA TRP A 212 4.49 -18.83 3.15
C TRP A 212 4.43 -17.79 2.03
N LEU A 213 3.76 -18.11 0.90
CA LEU A 213 3.54 -17.15 -0.18
C LEU A 213 2.73 -15.94 0.29
N SER A 214 1.70 -16.15 1.11
CA SER A 214 0.88 -15.07 1.67
C SER A 214 1.69 -14.13 2.57
N VAL A 215 2.72 -14.64 3.25
CA VAL A 215 3.63 -13.86 4.10
C VAL A 215 4.72 -13.16 3.30
N THR A 216 5.36 -13.86 2.35
CA THR A 216 6.57 -13.38 1.66
C THR A 216 6.33 -12.79 0.29
N ALA A 217 5.14 -12.98 -0.29
CA ALA A 217 4.84 -12.75 -1.70
C ALA A 217 5.84 -13.46 -2.64
N GLY A 218 6.39 -14.61 -2.22
CA GLY A 218 7.41 -15.34 -2.97
C GLY A 218 8.83 -14.74 -2.89
N ARG A 219 9.03 -13.68 -2.09
CA ARG A 219 10.33 -12.99 -1.99
C ARG A 219 11.21 -13.59 -0.90
N ARG A 220 12.52 -13.46 -1.10
CA ARG A 220 13.48 -13.72 -0.03
C ARG A 220 13.34 -12.69 1.08
N VAL A 221 13.57 -13.14 2.31
CA VAL A 221 13.73 -12.25 3.45
C VAL A 221 15.10 -11.59 3.34
N ALA A 222 15.15 -10.43 2.68
CA ALA A 222 16.37 -9.63 2.54
C ALA A 222 16.53 -8.65 3.72
N ASP A 223 17.71 -8.05 3.88
CA ASP A 223 17.97 -7.09 4.95
C ASP A 223 17.06 -5.85 4.91
N GLY A 224 16.81 -5.27 6.09
CA GLY A 224 15.77 -4.29 6.38
C GLY A 224 15.93 -2.87 5.82
N GLY A 225 16.76 -2.64 4.79
CA GLY A 225 16.90 -1.37 4.07
C GLY A 225 17.19 -0.12 4.92
N ALA A 226 17.19 1.05 4.29
CA ALA A 226 17.24 2.33 4.98
C ALA A 226 15.98 2.55 5.83
N ARG A 227 16.13 3.14 7.02
CA ARG A 227 15.10 3.19 8.05
C ARG A 227 14.72 4.64 8.36
N PHE A 228 13.61 5.09 7.80
CA PHE A 228 13.03 6.40 8.10
C PHE A 228 11.66 6.19 8.78
N GLU A 229 11.64 6.10 10.13
CA GLU A 229 10.44 5.70 10.87
C GLU A 229 9.25 6.61 10.57
N ARG A 230 9.48 7.93 10.55
CA ARG A 230 8.44 8.93 10.26
C ARG A 230 7.81 8.74 8.88
N HIS A 231 8.64 8.53 7.85
CA HIS A 231 8.17 8.34 6.48
C HIS A 231 7.33 7.06 6.37
N ALA A 232 7.82 5.94 6.90
CA ALA A 232 7.09 4.67 6.89
C ALA A 232 5.74 4.77 7.62
N VAL A 233 5.73 5.30 8.85
CA VAL A 233 4.48 5.40 9.63
C VAL A 233 3.44 6.31 8.94
N MET A 234 3.85 7.42 8.33
CA MET A 234 2.91 8.30 7.60
C MET A 234 2.38 7.65 6.32
N LEU A 235 3.25 7.00 5.54
CA LEU A 235 2.86 6.26 4.34
C LEU A 235 1.88 5.12 4.66
N ASN A 236 2.14 4.39 5.75
CA ASN A 236 1.30 3.29 6.20
C ASN A 236 -0.08 3.79 6.61
N GLU A 237 -0.15 4.92 7.32
CA GLU A 237 -1.44 5.55 7.68
C GLU A 237 -2.20 6.02 6.44
N LEU A 238 -1.53 6.64 5.48
CA LEU A 238 -2.14 7.07 4.24
C LEU A 238 -2.72 5.88 3.47
N SER A 239 -1.96 4.79 3.34
CA SER A 239 -2.39 3.59 2.64
C SER A 239 -3.54 2.87 3.36
N LEU A 240 -3.55 2.86 4.70
CA LEU A 240 -4.69 2.36 5.48
C LEU A 240 -5.95 3.20 5.26
N ARG A 241 -5.83 4.53 5.13
CA ARG A 241 -6.97 5.41 4.82
C ARG A 241 -7.48 5.21 3.40
N ALA A 242 -6.58 5.08 2.42
CA ALA A 242 -6.94 4.76 1.06
C ALA A 242 -7.74 3.42 1.04
N ALA A 243 -7.22 2.38 1.68
CA ALA A 243 -7.90 1.10 1.85
C ALA A 243 -9.25 1.19 2.58
N GLU A 244 -9.38 2.10 3.55
CA GLU A 244 -10.60 2.27 4.34
C GLU A 244 -11.72 2.97 3.57
N PHE A 245 -11.39 4.05 2.84
CA PHE A 245 -12.37 5.00 2.30
C PHE A 245 -12.57 4.94 0.78
N THR A 246 -11.73 4.20 0.05
CA THR A 246 -11.82 4.10 -1.41
C THR A 246 -12.23 2.69 -1.84
N ASP A 247 -12.51 2.53 -3.13
CA ASP A 247 -12.82 1.23 -3.72
C ASP A 247 -11.61 0.50 -4.33
N LEU A 248 -10.39 0.84 -3.89
CA LEU A 248 -9.17 0.15 -4.33
C LEU A 248 -9.26 -1.37 -4.09
N GLN A 249 -8.68 -2.13 -5.02
CA GLN A 249 -8.51 -3.58 -4.95
C GLN A 249 -7.43 -3.97 -3.95
N ALA A 250 -6.30 -3.25 -3.96
CA ALA A 250 -5.17 -3.56 -3.10
C ALA A 250 -4.40 -2.28 -2.72
N VAL A 251 -3.76 -2.32 -1.55
CA VAL A 251 -2.69 -1.40 -1.18
C VAL A 251 -1.47 -2.23 -0.76
N LEU A 252 -0.33 -1.95 -1.38
CA LEU A 252 0.90 -2.72 -1.23
C LEU A 252 2.00 -1.80 -0.71
N GLY A 253 2.80 -2.31 0.22
CA GLY A 253 3.95 -1.60 0.76
C GLY A 253 5.22 -1.78 -0.07
N GLU A 254 6.22 -0.95 0.20
CA GLU A 254 7.48 -0.80 -0.55
C GLU A 254 8.14 -2.11 -0.99
N SER A 255 8.13 -3.16 -0.15
CA SER A 255 8.82 -4.41 -0.50
C SER A 255 8.21 -5.14 -1.70
N LEU A 256 6.99 -4.78 -2.10
CA LEU A 256 6.30 -5.29 -3.28
C LEU A 256 6.28 -4.30 -4.46
N CYS A 257 6.92 -3.16 -4.32
CA CYS A 257 6.77 -2.03 -5.22
C CYS A 257 8.02 -1.76 -6.04
N LYS A 258 8.80 -2.79 -6.43
CA LYS A 258 9.89 -2.56 -7.39
C LYS A 258 9.30 -2.30 -8.77
N VAL A 259 9.73 -1.22 -9.39
CA VAL A 259 9.15 -0.70 -10.63
C VAL A 259 9.17 -1.76 -11.73
N GLY A 260 10.29 -2.46 -11.95
CA GLY A 260 10.37 -3.50 -12.98
C GLY A 260 9.56 -4.77 -12.72
N GLU A 261 8.90 -4.89 -11.56
CA GLU A 261 8.06 -6.06 -11.25
C GLU A 261 6.57 -5.79 -11.51
N PHE A 262 6.14 -4.52 -11.50
CA PHE A 262 4.74 -4.17 -11.78
C PHE A 262 4.58 -3.34 -13.06
N MET A 263 5.67 -2.76 -13.58
CA MET A 263 5.73 -2.14 -14.91
C MET A 263 6.66 -2.96 -15.81
N PRO A 264 6.35 -3.13 -17.10
CA PRO A 264 7.21 -3.81 -18.06
C PRO A 264 8.37 -2.92 -18.52
N VAL A 265 9.18 -2.46 -17.56
CA VAL A 265 10.33 -1.58 -17.78
C VAL A 265 11.51 -2.05 -16.95
N GLU A 266 12.73 -1.91 -17.46
CA GLU A 266 13.93 -2.21 -16.68
C GLU A 266 14.19 -1.10 -15.66
N SER A 267 13.95 -1.39 -14.38
CA SER A 267 14.17 -0.44 -13.30
C SER A 267 14.43 -1.15 -11.98
N THR A 268 15.50 -0.74 -11.29
CA THR A 268 15.83 -1.17 -9.93
C THR A 268 15.15 -0.32 -8.86
N ARG A 269 14.40 0.72 -9.27
CA ARG A 269 13.71 1.61 -8.34
C ARG A 269 12.55 0.92 -7.65
N THR A 270 12.18 1.47 -6.52
CA THR A 270 11.05 1.00 -5.71
C THR A 270 10.19 2.20 -5.35
N ALA A 271 8.88 2.11 -5.59
CA ALA A 271 7.92 3.08 -5.10
C ALA A 271 7.72 2.89 -3.59
N ASP A 272 7.36 3.95 -2.86
CA ASP A 272 7.11 3.83 -1.43
C ASP A 272 5.89 2.91 -1.16
N ALA A 273 4.82 3.07 -1.94
CA ALA A 273 3.66 2.18 -1.94
C ALA A 273 3.03 2.07 -3.32
N LEU A 274 2.18 1.06 -3.53
CA LEU A 274 1.41 0.85 -4.75
C LEU A 274 -0.07 0.64 -4.40
N TRP A 275 -0.94 1.47 -4.97
CA TRP A 275 -2.38 1.30 -4.87
C TRP A 275 -2.92 0.77 -6.19
N VAL A 276 -3.79 -0.23 -6.13
CA VAL A 276 -4.33 -0.90 -7.31
C VAL A 276 -5.84 -0.71 -7.34
N ARG A 277 -6.35 -0.13 -8.43
CA ARG A 277 -7.79 -0.01 -8.69
C ARG A 277 -8.39 -1.36 -9.09
N ARG A 278 -9.72 -1.45 -9.04
CA ARG A 278 -10.47 -2.66 -9.41
C ARG A 278 -10.43 -2.99 -10.90
N ASP A 279 -10.07 -2.05 -11.74
CA ASP A 279 -9.83 -2.31 -13.15
C ASP A 279 -8.39 -2.72 -13.45
N GLY A 280 -7.51 -2.71 -12.45
CA GLY A 280 -6.09 -3.05 -12.57
C GLY A 280 -5.15 -1.85 -12.70
N PHE A 281 -5.68 -0.62 -12.80
CA PHE A 281 -4.84 0.57 -12.89
C PHE A 281 -4.01 0.75 -11.61
N GLN A 282 -2.72 1.01 -11.79
CA GLN A 282 -1.72 1.09 -10.73
C GLN A 282 -1.38 2.55 -10.42
N ILE A 283 -1.36 2.89 -9.13
CA ILE A 283 -1.03 4.22 -8.64
C ILE A 283 0.16 4.07 -7.68
N ALA A 284 1.35 4.36 -8.19
CA ALA A 284 2.57 4.41 -7.39
C ALA A 284 2.54 5.66 -6.50
N ILE A 285 2.88 5.51 -5.23
CA ILE A 285 2.93 6.59 -4.25
C ILE A 285 4.38 6.86 -3.89
N GLU A 286 4.74 8.15 -3.92
CA GLU A 286 6.02 8.65 -3.44
C GLU A 286 5.76 9.71 -2.38
N MET A 287 6.17 9.46 -1.15
CA MET A 287 5.98 10.39 -0.05
C MET A 287 7.25 11.21 0.22
N THR A 288 7.07 12.52 0.30
CA THR A 288 8.14 13.45 0.69
C THR A 288 7.74 14.18 1.96
N THR A 289 8.56 14.04 3.00
CA THR A 289 8.30 14.59 4.34
C THR A 289 9.16 15.81 4.68
N GLY A 290 10.09 16.16 3.78
CA GLY A 290 11.08 17.22 3.95
C GLY A 290 11.73 17.61 2.60
N LEU A 291 12.54 18.67 2.60
CA LEU A 291 13.28 19.12 1.42
C LEU A 291 14.51 18.22 1.19
N ASN A 292 14.32 17.05 0.59
CA ASN A 292 15.43 16.18 0.21
C ASN A 292 16.09 16.71 -1.06
N ALA A 293 17.42 16.59 -1.17
CA ALA A 293 18.17 17.02 -2.36
C ALA A 293 17.73 16.28 -3.64
N ASN A 294 17.22 15.05 -3.50
CA ASN A 294 17.02 14.12 -4.62
C ASN A 294 15.58 14.11 -5.17
N VAL A 295 14.73 15.09 -4.81
CA VAL A 295 13.35 15.15 -5.33
C VAL A 295 13.34 15.23 -6.85
N ASP A 296 14.17 16.10 -7.44
CA ASP A 296 14.24 16.27 -8.90
C ASP A 296 14.68 14.98 -9.61
N GLU A 297 15.67 14.27 -9.06
CA GLU A 297 16.14 12.99 -9.59
C GLU A 297 15.07 11.89 -9.50
N LYS A 298 14.32 11.84 -8.39
CA LYS A 298 13.18 10.91 -8.22
C LYS A 298 12.06 11.22 -9.22
N VAL A 299 11.77 12.49 -9.45
CA VAL A 299 10.70 12.89 -10.38
C VAL A 299 11.11 12.59 -11.83
N ASP A 300 12.32 12.93 -12.25
CA ASP A 300 12.83 12.63 -13.60
C ASP A 300 12.87 11.12 -13.87
N ALA A 301 13.26 10.34 -12.88
CA ALA A 301 13.23 8.89 -12.92
C ALA A 301 11.86 8.29 -13.25
N TRP A 302 10.83 8.77 -12.54
CA TRP A 302 9.47 8.34 -12.76
C TRP A 302 9.00 8.75 -14.15
N ALA A 303 9.34 9.96 -14.61
CA ALA A 303 9.03 10.41 -15.96
C ALA A 303 9.65 9.49 -17.03
N LYS A 304 10.91 9.04 -16.84
CA LYS A 304 11.57 8.05 -17.71
C LYS A 304 10.87 6.69 -17.69
N ALA A 305 10.57 6.17 -16.51
CA ALA A 305 9.88 4.88 -16.37
C ALA A 305 8.48 4.90 -17.01
N LEU A 306 7.72 5.99 -16.81
CA LEU A 306 6.41 6.16 -17.41
C LEU A 306 6.49 6.29 -18.93
N ALA A 307 7.49 7.01 -19.46
CA ALA A 307 7.70 7.11 -20.91
C ALA A 307 8.02 5.76 -21.55
N ALA A 308 8.77 4.90 -20.85
CA ALA A 308 9.12 3.57 -21.30
C ALA A 308 8.00 2.53 -21.14
N ASP A 309 6.96 2.80 -20.35
CA ASP A 309 5.85 1.87 -20.12
C ASP A 309 4.83 1.88 -21.28
N PRO A 310 4.78 0.82 -22.12
CA PRO A 310 3.85 0.71 -23.23
C PRO A 310 2.39 0.52 -22.78
N THR A 311 2.16 0.01 -21.57
CA THR A 311 0.81 -0.33 -21.09
C THR A 311 0.01 0.89 -20.66
N ARG A 312 0.72 1.96 -20.29
CA ARG A 312 0.16 3.16 -19.66
C ARG A 312 -0.71 2.84 -18.43
N GLY A 313 -0.48 1.68 -17.81
CA GLY A 313 -1.27 1.16 -16.68
C GLY A 313 -0.85 1.71 -15.33
N THR A 314 0.20 2.52 -15.28
CA THR A 314 0.70 3.14 -14.06
C THR A 314 0.64 4.66 -14.12
N ALA A 315 0.27 5.28 -12.99
CA ALA A 315 0.57 6.67 -12.68
C ALA A 315 1.33 6.78 -11.35
N VAL A 316 1.98 7.93 -11.12
CA VAL A 316 2.66 8.26 -9.87
C VAL A 316 2.02 9.47 -9.19
N VAL A 317 1.84 9.41 -7.88
CA VAL A 317 1.37 10.50 -7.04
C VAL A 317 2.46 10.84 -6.01
N PHE A 318 2.97 12.07 -6.10
CA PHE A 318 3.89 12.63 -5.11
C PHE A 318 3.10 13.27 -3.96
N VAL A 319 3.17 12.67 -2.78
CA VAL A 319 2.48 13.14 -1.58
C VAL A 319 3.43 13.98 -0.73
N CYS A 320 3.09 15.25 -0.55
CA CYS A 320 3.84 16.19 0.28
C CYS A 320 3.29 16.15 1.72
N ALA A 321 3.99 15.46 2.63
CA ALA A 321 3.60 15.32 4.04
C ALA A 321 4.45 16.24 4.94
N ARG A 322 4.13 17.55 4.92
CA ARG A 322 4.86 18.57 5.69
C ARG A 322 4.13 18.95 6.98
N GLN A 323 4.91 19.27 8.03
CA GLN A 323 4.37 20.00 9.18
C GLN A 323 4.40 21.50 8.88
N ASN A 324 3.47 22.29 9.44
CA ASN A 324 3.31 23.73 9.15
C ASN A 324 4.58 24.57 9.34
N THR A 325 5.56 24.09 10.10
CA THR A 325 6.85 24.79 10.32
C THR A 325 7.91 24.47 9.25
N ALA A 326 7.72 23.42 8.44
CA ALA A 326 8.62 23.03 7.38
C ALA A 326 8.31 23.80 6.09
N LYS A 327 9.09 24.87 5.84
CA LYS A 327 9.30 25.64 4.60
C LYS A 327 8.28 25.39 3.48
N ASP A 328 7.55 26.45 3.11
CA ASP A 328 6.62 26.58 1.96
C ASP A 328 7.18 26.21 0.57
N ARG A 329 8.38 25.61 0.49
CA ARG A 329 9.11 25.32 -0.74
C ARG A 329 8.94 23.88 -1.24
N ILE A 330 8.47 22.92 -0.43
CA ILE A 330 8.36 21.50 -0.87
C ILE A 330 7.37 21.39 -2.03
N VAL A 331 6.15 21.91 -1.86
CA VAL A 331 5.09 21.83 -2.87
C VAL A 331 5.51 22.53 -4.17
N PRO A 332 5.98 23.80 -4.15
CA PRO A 332 6.50 24.44 -5.37
C PRO A 332 7.64 23.67 -6.03
N ARG A 333 8.58 23.09 -5.25
CA ARG A 333 9.67 22.29 -5.81
C ARG A 333 9.17 21.04 -6.51
N VAL A 334 8.24 20.29 -5.89
CA VAL A 334 7.63 19.09 -6.49
C VAL A 334 6.85 19.46 -7.75
N GLN A 335 6.05 20.52 -7.70
CA GLN A 335 5.32 21.04 -8.86
C GLN A 335 6.28 21.36 -10.03
N SER A 336 7.31 22.18 -9.79
CA SER A 336 8.26 22.55 -10.83
C SER A 336 9.06 21.35 -11.34
N ALA A 337 9.43 20.40 -10.47
CA ALA A 337 10.10 19.17 -10.89
C ALA A 337 9.20 18.32 -11.80
N ILE A 338 7.92 18.15 -11.47
CA ILE A 338 6.97 17.38 -12.28
C ILE A 338 6.76 18.05 -13.63
N ALA A 339 6.48 19.35 -13.64
CA ALA A 339 6.26 20.11 -14.88
C ALA A 339 7.46 19.97 -15.83
N ARG A 340 8.68 20.22 -15.32
CA ARG A 340 9.91 20.06 -16.12
C ARG A 340 10.12 18.64 -16.59
N ALA A 341 10.00 17.65 -15.70
CA ALA A 341 10.27 16.26 -16.04
C ALA A 341 9.27 15.72 -17.06
N ALA A 342 7.99 16.01 -16.90
CA ALA A 342 6.95 15.51 -17.79
C ALA A 342 7.06 16.02 -19.23
N THR A 343 7.63 17.21 -19.44
CA THR A 343 7.77 17.86 -20.75
C THR A 343 9.20 17.89 -21.28
N ALA A 344 10.15 17.20 -20.63
CA ALA A 344 11.58 17.31 -20.95
C ALA A 344 11.98 16.76 -22.33
N SER A 345 11.16 15.91 -22.96
CA SER A 345 11.45 15.34 -24.29
C SER A 345 10.18 14.98 -25.07
N MET A 346 10.30 14.89 -26.41
CA MET A 346 9.22 14.45 -27.30
C MET A 346 8.68 13.06 -26.94
N ASP A 347 9.54 12.15 -26.50
CA ASP A 347 9.13 10.81 -26.08
C ASP A 347 8.19 10.87 -24.86
N ARG A 348 8.50 11.72 -23.87
CA ARG A 348 7.66 11.90 -22.67
C ARG A 348 6.32 12.53 -23.00
N MET A 349 6.30 13.49 -23.92
CA MET A 349 5.06 14.12 -24.39
C MET A 349 4.19 13.13 -25.16
N THR A 350 4.78 12.38 -26.10
CA THR A 350 4.09 11.34 -26.89
C THR A 350 3.55 10.21 -26.00
N ALA A 351 4.31 9.85 -24.96
CA ALA A 351 3.89 8.89 -23.94
C ALA A 351 2.88 9.47 -22.94
N LYS A 352 2.45 10.74 -23.08
CA LYS A 352 1.48 11.39 -22.17
C LYS A 352 1.91 11.33 -20.70
N VAL A 353 3.20 11.50 -20.40
CA VAL A 353 3.73 11.45 -19.01
C VAL A 353 3.07 12.49 -18.12
N ALA A 354 2.81 13.69 -18.62
CA ALA A 354 2.12 14.76 -17.89
C ALA A 354 0.73 14.35 -17.36
N GLN A 355 0.08 13.40 -18.03
CA GLN A 355 -1.23 12.89 -17.63
C GLN A 355 -1.13 11.75 -16.60
N ARG A 356 0.08 11.28 -16.26
CA ARG A 356 0.33 10.15 -15.35
C ARG A 356 1.24 10.52 -14.17
N MET A 357 1.60 11.79 -14.02
CA MET A 357 2.37 12.33 -12.89
C MET A 357 1.54 13.37 -12.15
N PHE A 358 1.34 13.14 -10.86
CA PHE A 358 0.45 13.94 -10.03
C PHE A 358 1.13 14.30 -8.71
N TYR A 359 0.60 15.30 -8.02
CA TYR A 359 0.97 15.56 -6.64
C TYR A 359 -0.24 15.90 -5.78
N VAL A 360 -0.03 15.90 -4.47
CA VAL A 360 -1.01 16.32 -3.47
C VAL A 360 -0.29 16.73 -2.19
N ASP A 361 -0.77 17.77 -1.49
CA ASP A 361 -0.36 18.04 -0.11
C ASP A 361 -1.22 17.18 0.82
N TRP A 362 -0.59 16.55 1.83
CA TRP A 362 -1.31 15.77 2.84
C TRP A 362 -2.48 16.56 3.44
N SER A 363 -2.28 17.86 3.68
CA SER A 363 -3.29 18.75 4.25
C SER A 363 -4.51 18.96 3.33
N ASP A 364 -4.35 18.80 2.02
CA ASP A 364 -5.48 18.86 1.09
C ASP A 364 -6.46 17.71 1.33
N TRP A 365 -5.97 16.53 1.70
CA TRP A 365 -6.80 15.39 2.10
C TRP A 365 -7.17 15.41 3.58
N PHE A 366 -6.23 15.77 4.47
CA PHE A 366 -6.36 15.67 5.92
C PHE A 366 -5.84 16.96 6.57
N PRO A 367 -6.66 18.02 6.65
CA PRO A 367 -6.20 19.36 7.02
C PRO A 367 -5.81 19.48 8.50
N ARG A 368 -6.33 18.57 9.35
CA ARG A 368 -5.99 18.44 10.77
C ARG A 368 -6.32 17.03 11.25
N GLY A 369 -5.85 16.68 12.44
CA GLY A 369 -6.18 15.39 13.07
C GLY A 369 -7.69 15.19 13.20
N GLY A 370 -8.16 14.00 12.83
CA GLY A 370 -9.57 13.64 12.91
C GLY A 370 -10.44 14.12 11.74
N LEU A 371 -9.92 14.95 10.82
CA LEU A 371 -10.64 15.42 9.64
C LEU A 371 -10.13 14.80 8.34
N VAL A 372 -11.02 14.73 7.36
CA VAL A 372 -10.72 14.26 6.00
C VAL A 372 -11.60 15.00 4.99
N SER A 373 -11.08 15.20 3.78
CA SER A 373 -11.87 15.67 2.65
C SER A 373 -13.01 14.69 2.36
N SER A 374 -14.24 15.19 2.27
CA SER A 374 -15.38 14.39 1.81
C SER A 374 -15.19 13.79 0.41
N ARG A 375 -14.25 14.33 -0.37
CA ARG A 375 -13.87 13.88 -1.72
C ARG A 375 -12.75 12.84 -1.72
N PHE A 376 -12.11 12.56 -0.58
CA PHE A 376 -11.03 11.58 -0.48
C PHE A 376 -11.33 10.20 -1.13
N PRO A 377 -12.57 9.65 -1.11
CA PRO A 377 -12.88 8.38 -1.77
C PRO A 377 -12.56 8.33 -3.27
N SER A 378 -12.55 9.46 -3.96
CA SER A 378 -12.18 9.55 -5.38
C SER A 378 -10.69 9.86 -5.60
N LEU A 379 -9.90 9.95 -4.53
CA LEU A 379 -8.48 10.31 -4.51
C LEU A 379 -8.19 11.57 -5.35
N PRO A 380 -8.69 12.76 -4.95
CA PRO A 380 -8.41 13.98 -5.68
C PRO A 380 -6.91 14.28 -5.64
N VAL A 381 -6.33 14.61 -6.79
CA VAL A 381 -4.91 14.95 -6.97
C VAL A 381 -4.79 16.16 -7.90
N PHE A 382 -3.66 16.84 -7.85
CA PHE A 382 -3.31 17.87 -8.84
C PHE A 382 -2.57 17.24 -10.02
N ALA A 383 -3.08 17.51 -11.21
CA ALA A 383 -2.56 17.07 -12.49
C ALA A 383 -2.15 18.26 -13.35
N LEU A 384 -1.16 18.06 -14.23
CA LEU A 384 -0.87 19.06 -15.24
C LEU A 384 -2.08 19.23 -16.17
N ASN A 385 -2.33 20.47 -16.58
CA ASN A 385 -3.36 20.78 -17.56
C ASN A 385 -3.00 20.11 -18.90
N LYS A 386 -3.99 19.60 -19.63
CA LYS A 386 -3.77 18.85 -20.89
C LYS A 386 -3.08 19.68 -21.98
N HIS A 387 -3.20 21.00 -21.89
CA HIS A 387 -2.65 21.96 -22.86
C HIS A 387 -1.28 22.50 -22.46
N VAL A 388 -0.73 22.08 -21.32
CA VAL A 388 0.59 22.54 -20.88
C VAL A 388 1.64 22.04 -21.86
N THR A 389 2.23 22.97 -22.60
CA THR A 389 3.37 22.73 -23.49
C THR A 389 4.66 23.30 -22.92
N SER A 390 4.57 24.20 -21.93
CA SER A 390 5.71 24.81 -21.26
C SER A 390 5.55 24.80 -19.72
N PRO A 391 6.63 24.58 -18.95
CA PRO A 391 6.60 24.69 -17.49
C PRO A 391 6.37 26.13 -16.98
N THR A 392 6.27 27.13 -17.86
CA THR A 392 6.05 28.55 -17.52
C THR A 392 4.60 29.01 -17.67
N ASP A 393 3.67 28.11 -18.03
CA ASP A 393 2.27 28.48 -18.23
C ASP A 393 1.64 28.97 -16.91
N SER A 394 0.66 29.88 -16.99
CA SER A 394 0.04 30.49 -15.79
C SER A 394 -1.02 29.62 -15.12
N ASP A 395 -1.64 28.71 -15.87
CA ASP A 395 -2.66 27.75 -15.39
C ASP A 395 -2.17 26.31 -15.59
N LEU A 396 -1.13 25.93 -14.83
CA LEU A 396 -0.47 24.63 -14.99
C LEU A 396 -1.28 23.46 -14.42
N TRP A 397 -2.10 23.68 -13.40
CA TRP A 397 -2.59 22.62 -12.53
C TRP A 397 -4.12 22.58 -12.49
N ARG A 398 -4.65 21.37 -12.66
CA ARG A 398 -6.07 21.06 -12.49
C ARG A 398 -6.26 19.96 -11.46
N THR A 399 -7.46 19.87 -10.88
CA THR A 399 -7.82 18.75 -10.01
C THR A 399 -8.34 17.58 -10.84
N LEU A 400 -7.87 16.37 -10.53
CA LEU A 400 -8.29 15.11 -11.14
C LEU A 400 -8.67 14.09 -10.05
N ARG A 401 -9.58 13.17 -10.34
CA ARG A 401 -10.03 12.11 -9.42
C ARG A 401 -9.42 10.76 -9.82
N ILE A 402 -8.18 10.50 -9.41
CA ILE A 402 -7.42 9.34 -9.92
C ILE A 402 -8.00 7.99 -9.47
N GLY A 403 -8.74 7.98 -8.35
CA GLY A 403 -9.42 6.79 -7.83
C GLY A 403 -10.70 6.43 -8.58
N ASP A 404 -11.19 7.30 -9.47
CA ASP A 404 -12.43 7.11 -10.23
C ASP A 404 -12.15 6.66 -11.66
N PRO A 405 -12.53 5.43 -12.05
CA PRO A 405 -12.29 4.93 -13.40
C PRO A 405 -12.98 5.70 -14.51
N THR A 406 -14.01 6.48 -14.21
CA THR A 406 -14.67 7.34 -15.21
C THR A 406 -13.88 8.61 -15.48
N ALA A 407 -13.18 9.13 -14.47
CA ALA A 407 -12.36 10.35 -14.59
C ALA A 407 -10.97 10.06 -15.18
N THR A 408 -10.41 8.88 -14.86
CA THR A 408 -9.15 8.39 -15.42
C THR A 408 -9.37 6.98 -15.99
N PRO A 409 -10.00 6.89 -17.17
CA PRO A 409 -10.27 5.60 -17.80
C PRO A 409 -8.96 4.90 -18.16
N TRP A 410 -8.93 3.61 -17.92
CA TRP A 410 -7.86 2.73 -18.35
C TRP A 410 -8.43 1.34 -18.64
N ALA A 411 -7.84 0.67 -19.62
CA ALA A 411 -8.11 -0.72 -19.90
C ALA A 411 -6.83 -1.42 -20.39
N PRO A 412 -6.66 -2.71 -20.10
CA PRO A 412 -5.58 -3.50 -20.70
C PRO A 412 -5.65 -3.44 -22.23
N ALA A 413 -4.51 -3.20 -22.87
CA ALA A 413 -4.44 -3.08 -24.33
C ALA A 413 -4.76 -4.39 -25.09
N THR A 414 -4.55 -5.54 -24.46
CA THR A 414 -4.81 -6.86 -25.04
C THR A 414 -5.53 -7.78 -24.07
N LYS A 415 -6.05 -8.90 -24.58
CA LYS A 415 -6.73 -9.91 -23.76
C LYS A 415 -5.75 -10.59 -22.80
N GLU A 416 -4.55 -10.90 -23.28
CA GLU A 416 -3.49 -11.53 -22.50
C GLU A 416 -3.07 -10.62 -21.33
N HIS A 417 -2.96 -9.31 -21.59
CA HIS A 417 -2.71 -8.33 -20.55
C HIS A 417 -3.87 -8.25 -19.54
N ALA A 418 -5.13 -8.34 -19.98
CA ALA A 418 -6.28 -8.40 -19.08
C ALA A 418 -6.26 -9.66 -18.18
N GLU A 419 -5.88 -10.82 -18.73
CA GLU A 419 -5.73 -12.06 -17.97
C GLU A 419 -4.61 -11.95 -16.94
N GLN A 420 -3.45 -11.37 -17.31
CA GLN A 420 -2.35 -11.09 -16.38
C GLN A 420 -2.78 -10.17 -15.23
N VAL A 421 -3.48 -9.07 -15.53
CA VAL A 421 -4.01 -8.13 -14.53
C VAL A 421 -4.97 -8.86 -13.58
N ALA A 422 -5.88 -9.69 -14.10
CA ALA A 422 -6.79 -10.47 -13.28
C ALA A 422 -6.04 -11.45 -12.35
N HIS A 423 -5.01 -12.13 -12.84
CA HIS A 423 -4.17 -13.00 -12.01
C HIS A 423 -3.43 -12.24 -10.92
N GLN A 424 -2.87 -11.07 -11.22
CA GLN A 424 -2.23 -10.21 -10.24
C GLN A 424 -3.21 -9.77 -9.14
N MET A 425 -4.42 -9.33 -9.53
CA MET A 425 -5.45 -8.94 -8.57
C MET A 425 -5.87 -10.09 -7.64
N LEU A 426 -5.97 -11.32 -8.16
CA LEU A 426 -6.23 -12.51 -7.34
C LEU A 426 -5.08 -12.79 -6.36
N ALA A 427 -3.83 -12.67 -6.81
CA ALA A 427 -2.66 -12.86 -5.97
C ALA A 427 -2.60 -11.81 -4.85
N PHE A 428 -2.95 -10.56 -5.13
CA PHE A 428 -3.02 -9.51 -4.12
C PHE A 428 -3.95 -9.87 -2.96
N ASN A 429 -5.11 -10.47 -3.23
CA ASN A 429 -6.07 -10.86 -2.19
C ASN A 429 -5.54 -11.92 -1.21
N GLN A 430 -4.48 -12.64 -1.57
CA GLN A 430 -3.85 -13.63 -0.69
C GLN A 430 -2.84 -13.00 0.28
N LEU A 431 -2.35 -11.79 -0.02
CA LEU A 431 -1.25 -11.21 0.72
C LEU A 431 -1.67 -10.79 2.14
N TRP A 432 -1.02 -11.38 3.13
CA TRP A 432 -1.26 -11.11 4.55
C TRP A 432 -0.61 -9.83 5.06
N GLY A 433 0.12 -9.09 4.21
CA GLY A 433 0.58 -7.75 4.56
C GLY A 433 -0.44 -6.64 4.26
N GLN A 434 -1.51 -6.91 3.51
CA GLN A 434 -2.55 -5.92 3.21
C GLN A 434 -3.50 -5.66 4.39
N PRO A 435 -4.25 -4.54 4.45
CA PRO A 435 -5.26 -4.30 5.48
C PRO A 435 -6.27 -5.45 5.53
N TYR A 436 -6.60 -5.93 6.72
CA TYR A 436 -7.29 -7.22 6.82
C TYR A 436 -8.68 -7.23 6.17
N TRP A 437 -9.36 -6.08 6.11
CA TRP A 437 -10.67 -5.92 5.46
C TRP A 437 -10.61 -5.87 3.92
N MET A 438 -9.41 -5.79 3.33
CA MET A 438 -9.22 -5.90 1.89
C MET A 438 -9.04 -7.35 1.43
N ARG A 439 -8.83 -8.27 2.38
CA ARG A 439 -8.64 -9.69 2.07
C ARG A 439 -9.99 -10.34 1.89
N ASP A 440 -10.14 -11.12 0.82
CA ASP A 440 -11.26 -12.05 0.70
C ASP A 440 -10.81 -13.41 1.27
N HIS A 441 -11.25 -13.71 2.49
CA HIS A 441 -10.86 -14.94 3.19
C HIS A 441 -11.37 -16.21 2.50
N LEU A 442 -12.51 -16.14 1.81
CA LEU A 442 -13.08 -17.29 1.10
C LEU A 442 -12.27 -17.56 -0.18
N LEU A 443 -12.01 -16.51 -0.95
CA LEU A 443 -11.20 -16.60 -2.16
C LEU A 443 -9.76 -17.00 -1.84
N ALA A 444 -9.17 -16.44 -0.78
CA ALA A 444 -7.82 -16.80 -0.34
C ALA A 444 -7.73 -18.26 0.11
N ALA A 445 -8.72 -18.77 0.86
CA ALA A 445 -8.74 -20.17 1.29
C ALA A 445 -8.86 -21.13 0.10
N GLU A 446 -9.72 -20.82 -0.88
CA GLU A 446 -9.88 -21.64 -2.08
C GLU A 446 -8.61 -21.64 -2.94
N LEU A 447 -7.98 -20.47 -3.14
CA LEU A 447 -6.75 -20.40 -3.91
C LEU A 447 -5.58 -21.09 -3.20
N ASN A 448 -5.46 -20.95 -1.88
CA ASN A 448 -4.45 -21.67 -1.09
C ASN A 448 -4.65 -23.18 -1.22
N ARG A 449 -5.89 -23.66 -1.15
CA ARG A 449 -6.22 -25.08 -1.38
C ARG A 449 -5.78 -25.55 -2.76
N ARG A 450 -5.99 -24.73 -3.80
CA ARG A 450 -5.55 -25.06 -5.17
C ARG A 450 -4.02 -25.08 -5.30
N LEU A 451 -3.32 -24.14 -4.67
CA LEU A 451 -1.85 -24.11 -4.65
C LEU A 451 -1.27 -25.31 -3.90
N ASP A 452 -1.87 -25.68 -2.77
CA ASP A 452 -1.46 -26.86 -2.01
C ASP A 452 -1.74 -28.15 -2.81
N LEU A 453 -2.91 -28.28 -3.43
CA LEU A 453 -3.24 -29.41 -4.30
C LEU A 453 -2.32 -29.49 -5.53
N TRP A 454 -1.99 -28.35 -6.13
CA TRP A 454 -1.02 -28.29 -7.22
C TRP A 454 0.34 -28.81 -6.75
N THR A 455 0.81 -28.34 -5.59
CA THR A 455 2.09 -28.77 -4.99
C THR A 455 2.08 -30.28 -4.71
N ILE A 456 0.96 -30.83 -4.19
CA ILE A 456 0.79 -32.28 -3.94
C ILE A 456 0.76 -33.09 -5.24
N ARG A 457 0.10 -32.59 -6.30
CA ARG A 457 0.02 -33.28 -7.60
C ARG A 457 1.37 -33.32 -8.31
N LYS A 458 2.08 -32.19 -8.30
CA LYS A 458 3.49 -32.12 -8.64
C LYS A 458 4.27 -33.14 -7.80
N ALA A 459 3.91 -33.31 -6.53
CA ALA A 459 4.57 -34.25 -5.64
C ALA A 459 4.36 -35.74 -5.86
N ALA A 460 3.37 -36.13 -6.63
CA ALA A 460 3.06 -37.54 -6.81
C ALA A 460 3.67 -38.17 -8.07
N GLY A 461 4.65 -37.53 -8.72
CA GLY A 461 5.27 -38.12 -9.92
C GLY A 461 4.49 -37.93 -11.22
N LEU A 462 3.30 -37.32 -11.16
CA LEU A 462 2.53 -36.86 -12.32
C LEU A 462 3.14 -35.52 -12.82
N THR A 463 4.37 -35.58 -13.35
CA THR A 463 5.19 -34.43 -13.85
C THR A 463 5.35 -33.21 -12.88
N GLN A 464 6.50 -33.02 -12.23
CA GLN A 464 6.82 -33.26 -10.80
C GLN A 464 7.10 -31.92 -10.03
N PRO A 465 7.16 -31.73 -8.66
CA PRO A 465 7.86 -32.61 -7.71
C PRO A 465 7.33 -32.77 -6.26
N VAL A 466 7.94 -33.79 -5.63
CA VAL A 466 7.63 -34.68 -4.47
C VAL A 466 7.63 -34.05 -3.07
N SER A 467 6.94 -34.74 -2.16
CA SER A 467 6.78 -34.53 -0.72
C SER A 467 8.09 -34.32 0.03
N MET A 468 8.17 -33.18 0.74
CA MET A 468 9.15 -32.77 1.77
C MET A 468 10.63 -32.65 1.30
N PRO A 469 11.47 -31.83 1.95
CA PRO A 469 11.41 -30.40 2.15
C PRO A 469 12.26 -29.69 1.06
N PHE A 470 11.83 -29.66 -0.21
CA PHE A 470 12.63 -28.97 -1.23
C PHE A 470 12.38 -27.46 -1.27
N ALA A 471 13.45 -26.77 -0.85
CA ALA A 471 13.93 -25.45 -1.24
C ALA A 471 12.89 -24.45 -1.74
N ARG A 472 12.47 -23.62 -0.80
CA ARG A 472 11.97 -22.27 -1.07
C ARG A 472 13.00 -21.48 -1.89
N PRO A 473 12.58 -20.47 -2.67
CA PRO A 473 13.47 -19.62 -3.45
C PRO A 473 14.62 -18.96 -2.66
N ASP A 474 14.47 -18.80 -1.33
CA ASP A 474 15.52 -18.35 -0.40
C ASP A 474 16.66 -19.36 -0.20
N ARG A 475 16.49 -20.61 -0.63
CA ARG A 475 17.51 -21.68 -0.53
C ARG A 475 18.28 -21.98 -1.82
N TYR A 476 17.94 -21.35 -2.93
CA TYR A 476 18.70 -21.45 -4.17
C TYR A 476 19.69 -20.29 -4.29
N GLY A 477 20.84 -20.47 -4.95
CA GLY A 477 21.68 -19.33 -5.34
C GLY A 477 20.92 -18.37 -6.27
N ASP A 478 21.36 -17.12 -6.37
CA ASP A 478 20.73 -16.09 -7.20
C ASP A 478 20.60 -16.55 -8.66
N GLY A 479 19.38 -16.64 -9.20
CA GLY A 479 19.23 -16.78 -10.66
C GLY A 479 17.97 -17.38 -11.28
N GLN A 480 17.02 -17.98 -10.54
CA GLN A 480 15.84 -18.58 -11.20
C GLN A 480 14.50 -18.10 -10.61
N ALA A 481 13.76 -17.32 -11.40
CA ALA A 481 12.38 -16.94 -11.13
C ALA A 481 11.47 -18.15 -11.36
N VAL A 482 10.55 -18.41 -10.42
CA VAL A 482 9.55 -19.48 -10.54
C VAL A 482 8.32 -18.93 -11.28
N VAL A 483 8.02 -19.46 -12.47
CA VAL A 483 6.82 -19.09 -13.26
C VAL A 483 5.60 -19.87 -12.74
N PRO A 484 4.49 -19.22 -12.36
CA PRO A 484 3.24 -19.90 -12.04
C PRO A 484 2.53 -20.43 -13.31
N PRO A 485 1.75 -21.53 -13.23
CA PRO A 485 1.05 -22.07 -14.40
C PRO A 485 -0.13 -21.19 -14.85
N GLU A 486 -0.46 -21.24 -16.15
CA GLU A 486 -1.69 -20.69 -16.72
C GLU A 486 -2.92 -21.31 -16.03
N ILE A 487 -3.78 -20.47 -15.45
CA ILE A 487 -5.05 -20.90 -14.86
C ILE A 487 -6.17 -20.54 -15.81
N ALA A 488 -6.73 -21.53 -16.51
CA ALA A 488 -7.92 -21.32 -17.33
C ALA A 488 -9.12 -20.95 -16.43
N TYR A 489 -9.63 -19.72 -16.56
CA TYR A 489 -10.87 -19.30 -15.92
C TYR A 489 -12.00 -19.15 -16.93
N ALA A 490 -13.16 -19.68 -16.54
CA ALA A 490 -14.44 -19.33 -17.15
C ALA A 490 -14.61 -17.80 -17.11
N ARG A 491 -14.83 -17.23 -18.30
CA ARG A 491 -15.02 -15.81 -18.61
C ARG A 491 -15.38 -14.95 -17.40
N TRP A 492 -14.41 -14.18 -16.91
CA TRP A 492 -14.67 -13.02 -16.08
C TRP A 492 -15.40 -11.98 -16.95
N HIS A 493 -16.72 -11.93 -16.84
CA HIS A 493 -17.50 -10.79 -17.32
C HIS A 493 -17.61 -9.81 -16.16
N PRO A 494 -17.02 -8.61 -16.23
CA PRO A 494 -17.51 -7.52 -15.42
C PRO A 494 -18.92 -7.25 -15.93
N GLY A 495 -19.92 -7.90 -15.33
CA GLY A 495 -21.31 -7.63 -15.67
C GLY A 495 -21.56 -6.13 -15.51
N PRO A 496 -22.28 -5.48 -16.45
CA PRO A 496 -22.68 -4.10 -16.26
C PRO A 496 -23.38 -4.00 -14.89
N VAL A 497 -23.00 -3.00 -14.10
CA VAL A 497 -23.70 -2.68 -12.87
C VAL A 497 -25.13 -2.36 -13.27
N ASP A 498 -26.04 -3.29 -13.02
CA ASP A 498 -27.45 -3.13 -13.33
C ASP A 498 -28.05 -2.14 -12.31
N VAL A 499 -28.00 -0.86 -12.68
CA VAL A 499 -28.47 0.28 -11.88
C VAL A 499 -29.95 0.09 -11.50
N GLN A 500 -30.75 -0.60 -12.30
CA GLN A 500 -32.17 -0.87 -12.01
C GLN A 500 -32.37 -1.88 -10.87
N LYS A 501 -31.43 -2.82 -10.68
CA LYS A 501 -31.45 -3.75 -9.54
C LYS A 501 -31.08 -3.09 -8.20
N VAL A 502 -30.31 -2.00 -8.24
CA VAL A 502 -29.97 -1.20 -7.06
C VAL A 502 -31.15 -0.30 -6.64
N GLU A 503 -31.90 0.26 -7.59
CA GLU A 503 -33.09 1.07 -7.31
C GLU A 503 -34.29 0.25 -6.82
N SER A 504 -34.50 -0.96 -7.35
CA SER A 504 -35.56 -1.86 -6.88
C SER A 504 -35.34 -2.36 -5.45
N ARG A 505 -34.08 -2.49 -5.00
CA ARG A 505 -33.75 -2.75 -3.59
C ARG A 505 -34.00 -1.54 -2.69
N ARG A 506 -33.79 -0.31 -3.17
CA ARG A 506 -34.09 0.92 -2.41
C ARG A 506 -35.59 1.12 -2.17
N ARG A 507 -36.46 0.74 -3.11
CA ARG A 507 -37.92 0.85 -2.95
C ARG A 507 -38.53 -0.19 -1.99
N ARG A 508 -37.87 -1.33 -1.78
CA ARG A 508 -38.33 -2.37 -0.83
C ARG A 508 -37.97 -2.13 0.63
N THR A 509 -37.04 -1.21 0.92
CA THR A 509 -36.65 -0.84 2.29
C THR A 509 -37.25 0.48 2.77
N ALA A 510 -38.11 1.11 1.95
CA ALA A 510 -38.78 2.37 2.27
C ALA A 510 -40.32 2.23 2.24
N GLY A 511 -40.83 1.00 2.34
CA GLY A 511 -42.25 0.68 2.51
C GLY A 511 -42.48 0.01 3.84
#